data_AF-A0AAD9C8S5-F1
#
_entry.id   AF-A0AAD9C8S5-F1
#
_cell.length_a   1.000
_cell.length_b   1.000
_cell.length_c   1.000
_cell.angle_alpha   90.00
_cell.angle_beta   90.00
_cell.angle_gamma   90.00
#
_symmetry.space_group_name_H-M   'P 1'
#
loop_
_entity.id
_entity.type
_entity.pdbx_description
1 polymer ?
#
loop_
_entity_poly.entity_id
_entity_poly.type
_entity_poly.pdbx_seq_one_letter_code
_entity_poly.pdbx_strand_id
1 'polypeptide(L)'
;MKDVFPHGTGFVLVFDFMLSDLSEVIRNSQRPLTPAQVKGYMMMLLKGVAFLHHNNIMHRPANLLISSSGHLKIADFGLARLFSDLEDRLYSHQVATRWYRAPELLYGARKYDEGVDLCALPKAQQQLLNASPLFPGENDIEQLCCVLRVLGTPTQDSWPEIVGLPDYNKITFKENPAIPLEEIVPDTSPQAVDLLNKFLVYPSKQRCSARKSCPSLRGGVDPPPAAAGSAPDFSVDLPLQNSVVDPALLQGHASCL
;
A
#
# COMPACT_ATOMS: atom_id res chain seq x y z
N MET A 1 -8.58 17.08 6.06
CA MET A 1 -9.98 17.29 6.47
C MET A 1 -10.22 18.79 6.44
N LYS A 2 -11.23 19.25 5.70
CA LYS A 2 -11.54 20.68 5.53
C LYS A 2 -12.53 21.16 6.57
N ASP A 3 -13.53 20.35 6.87
CA ASP A 3 -14.58 20.67 7.83
C ASP A 3 -15.22 19.40 8.39
N VAL A 4 -15.89 19.52 9.54
CA VAL A 4 -16.72 18.49 10.15
C VAL A 4 -17.91 19.13 10.84
N PHE A 5 -19.11 18.66 10.53
CA PHE A 5 -20.32 19.16 11.18
C PHE A 5 -21.32 18.04 11.47
N PRO A 6 -22.06 18.15 12.58
CA PRO A 6 -23.13 17.21 12.91
C PRO A 6 -24.34 17.43 11.98
N HIS A 7 -24.99 16.36 11.56
CA HIS A 7 -26.26 16.41 10.83
C HIS A 7 -27.16 15.25 11.27
N GLY A 8 -28.26 15.59 11.96
CA GLY A 8 -29.14 14.61 12.58
C GLY A 8 -28.41 13.78 13.65
N THR A 9 -28.43 12.45 13.49
CA THR A 9 -27.73 11.51 14.37
C THR A 9 -26.30 11.18 13.91
N GLY A 10 -25.82 11.82 12.83
CA GLY A 10 -24.52 11.53 12.22
C GLY A 10 -23.58 12.73 12.15
N PHE A 11 -22.39 12.48 11.60
CA PHE A 11 -21.41 13.51 11.27
C PHE A 11 -21.15 13.51 9.77
N VAL A 12 -21.00 14.71 9.20
CA VAL A 12 -20.55 14.93 7.83
C VAL A 12 -19.09 15.33 7.88
N LEU A 13 -18.26 14.62 7.13
CA LEU A 13 -16.83 14.90 7.00
C LEU A 13 -16.56 15.49 5.61
N VAL A 14 -15.96 16.68 5.56
CA VAL A 14 -15.64 17.37 4.31
C VAL A 14 -14.15 17.20 3.99
N PHE A 15 -13.87 16.68 2.79
CA PHE A 15 -12.52 16.45 2.28
C PHE A 15 -12.30 17.17 0.95
N ASP A 16 -11.05 17.15 0.47
CA ASP A 16 -10.79 17.48 -0.93
C ASP A 16 -11.49 16.46 -1.83
N PHE A 17 -12.12 16.95 -2.90
CA PHE A 17 -12.60 16.06 -3.94
C PHE A 17 -11.41 15.39 -4.62
N MET A 18 -11.47 14.06 -4.68
CA MET A 18 -10.50 13.24 -5.41
C MET A 18 -11.22 12.70 -6.65
N LEU A 19 -10.56 12.82 -7.80
CA LEU A 19 -11.19 12.55 -9.08
C LEU A 19 -11.47 11.05 -9.27
N SER A 20 -10.57 10.20 -8.79
CA SER A 20 -10.61 8.76 -9.01
C SER A 20 -9.84 8.00 -7.91
N ASP A 21 -9.89 6.68 -7.92
CA ASP A 21 -9.06 5.79 -7.12
C ASP A 21 -8.03 5.03 -7.97
N LEU A 22 -7.01 4.45 -7.31
CA LEU A 22 -5.94 3.73 -7.99
C LEU A 22 -6.45 2.57 -8.86
N SER A 23 -7.48 1.85 -8.39
CA SER A 23 -8.03 0.71 -9.12
C SER A 23 -8.80 1.17 -10.36
N GLU A 24 -9.52 2.28 -10.27
CA GLU A 24 -10.19 2.89 -11.42
C GLU A 24 -9.19 3.40 -12.46
N VAL A 25 -8.11 4.08 -12.03
CA VAL A 25 -7.03 4.50 -12.93
C VAL A 25 -6.41 3.31 -13.65
N ILE A 26 -6.17 2.21 -12.95
CA ILE A 26 -5.64 0.98 -13.55
C ILE A 26 -6.62 0.37 -14.57
N ARG A 27 -7.92 0.27 -14.22
CA ARG A 27 -8.95 -0.32 -15.10
C ARG A 27 -9.22 0.48 -16.36
N ASN A 28 -9.22 1.81 -16.25
CA ASN A 28 -9.59 2.71 -17.34
C ASN A 28 -8.40 3.12 -18.21
N SER A 29 -7.17 2.74 -17.82
CA SER A 29 -5.98 3.05 -18.62
C SER A 29 -5.94 2.22 -19.89
N GLN A 30 -6.00 2.87 -21.05
CA GLN A 30 -5.89 2.17 -22.36
C GLN A 30 -4.51 1.55 -22.61
N ARG A 31 -3.49 2.00 -21.86
CA ARG A 31 -2.12 1.47 -21.92
C ARG A 31 -1.60 1.23 -20.51
N PRO A 32 -0.68 0.28 -20.30
CA PRO A 32 0.01 0.13 -19.02
C PRO A 32 0.65 1.45 -18.58
N LEU A 33 0.69 1.69 -17.26
CA LEU A 33 1.39 2.84 -16.71
C LEU A 33 2.87 2.75 -17.04
N THR A 34 3.49 3.89 -17.38
CA THR A 34 4.92 3.93 -17.63
C THR A 34 5.70 3.69 -16.33
N PRO A 35 6.93 3.13 -16.39
CA PRO A 35 7.77 2.95 -15.20
C PRO A 35 7.98 4.23 -14.39
N ALA A 36 8.04 5.38 -15.06
CA ALA A 36 8.15 6.70 -14.41
C ALA A 36 6.89 7.06 -13.59
N GLN A 37 5.70 6.76 -14.11
CA GLN A 37 4.44 6.99 -13.41
C GLN A 37 4.29 6.07 -12.20
N VAL A 38 4.60 4.78 -12.36
CA VAL A 38 4.60 3.82 -11.24
C VAL A 38 5.56 4.27 -10.15
N LYS A 39 6.78 4.69 -10.52
CA LYS A 39 7.76 5.25 -9.57
C LYS A 39 7.21 6.48 -8.86
N GLY A 40 6.55 7.39 -9.57
CA GLY A 40 5.91 8.58 -8.99
C GLY A 40 4.85 8.23 -7.95
N TYR A 41 3.92 7.33 -8.28
CA TYR A 41 2.90 6.87 -7.35
C TYR A 41 3.48 6.16 -6.12
N MET A 42 4.47 5.28 -6.33
CA MET A 42 5.16 4.60 -5.23
C MET A 42 5.91 5.57 -4.32
N MET A 43 6.52 6.62 -4.87
CA MET A 43 7.17 7.65 -4.06
C MET A 43 6.17 8.44 -3.21
N MET A 44 5.02 8.85 -3.77
CA MET A 44 3.96 9.52 -3.01
C MET A 44 3.40 8.62 -1.92
N LEU A 45 3.17 7.34 -2.24
CA LEU A 45 2.68 6.34 -1.28
C LEU A 45 3.67 6.11 -0.13
N LEU A 46 4.96 5.92 -0.44
CA LEU A 46 6.01 5.75 0.58
C LEU A 46 6.12 6.96 1.49
N LYS A 47 6.04 8.19 0.95
CA LYS A 47 6.04 9.42 1.75
C LYS A 47 4.83 9.48 2.68
N GLY A 48 3.64 9.16 2.16
CA GLY A 48 2.41 9.12 2.94
C GLY A 48 2.49 8.10 4.08
N VAL A 49 2.90 6.86 3.80
CA VAL A 49 3.05 5.81 4.82
C VAL A 49 4.12 6.18 5.85
N ALA A 50 5.26 6.72 5.42
CA ALA A 50 6.31 7.17 6.33
C ALA A 50 5.83 8.29 7.28
N PHE A 51 5.03 9.23 6.77
CA PHE A 51 4.42 10.27 7.59
C PHE A 51 3.45 9.69 8.63
N LEU A 52 2.63 8.71 8.24
CA LEU A 52 1.68 8.06 9.13
C LEU A 52 2.39 7.30 10.25
N HIS A 53 3.39 6.49 9.90
CA HIS A 53 4.20 5.74 10.86
C HIS A 53 4.97 6.66 11.80
N HIS A 54 5.50 7.79 11.31
CA HIS A 54 6.14 8.80 12.17
C HIS A 54 5.18 9.41 13.21
N ASN A 55 3.89 9.47 12.91
CA ASN A 55 2.85 9.94 13.82
C ASN A 55 2.17 8.80 14.61
N ASN A 56 2.75 7.60 14.62
CA ASN A 56 2.21 6.40 15.26
C ASN A 56 0.82 6.00 14.73
N ILE A 57 0.51 6.31 13.48
CA ILE A 57 -0.76 5.97 12.82
C ILE A 57 -0.53 4.75 11.93
N MET A 58 -1.23 3.65 12.23
CA MET A 58 -1.36 2.50 11.36
C MET A 58 -2.61 2.63 10.52
N HIS A 59 -2.47 2.60 9.20
CA HIS A 59 -3.55 2.98 8.27
C HIS A 59 -4.34 1.77 7.77
N ARG A 60 -3.68 0.64 7.52
CA ARG A 60 -4.26 -0.60 6.97
C ARG A 60 -4.81 -0.33 5.56
N PRO A 61 -3.93 -0.07 4.57
CA PRO A 61 -4.27 0.56 3.30
C PRO A 61 -5.32 -0.23 2.53
N ALA A 62 -6.50 0.37 2.43
CA ALA A 62 -7.56 -0.11 1.54
C ALA A 62 -7.76 0.87 0.36
N ASN A 63 -7.55 2.18 0.56
CA ASN A 63 -7.98 3.20 -0.38
C ASN A 63 -6.86 4.19 -0.72
N LEU A 64 -6.49 4.22 -1.99
CA LEU A 64 -5.54 5.15 -2.58
C LEU A 64 -6.29 6.00 -3.61
N LEU A 65 -6.42 7.29 -3.34
CA LEU A 65 -7.17 8.23 -4.18
C LEU A 65 -6.22 9.08 -5.02
N ILE A 66 -6.67 9.48 -6.20
CA ILE A 66 -5.89 10.26 -7.16
C ILE A 66 -6.64 11.56 -7.49
N SER A 67 -5.96 12.69 -7.35
CA SER A 67 -6.52 14.01 -7.68
C SER A 67 -6.54 14.23 -9.19
N SER A 68 -7.27 15.24 -9.65
CA SER A 68 -7.24 15.66 -11.07
C SER A 68 -5.86 16.07 -11.56
N SER A 69 -4.97 16.50 -10.67
CA SER A 69 -3.56 16.81 -10.96
C SER A 69 -2.63 15.59 -10.90
N GLY A 70 -3.15 14.39 -10.63
CA GLY A 70 -2.37 13.15 -10.55
C GLY A 70 -1.67 12.91 -9.20
N HIS A 71 -2.01 13.66 -8.15
CA HIS A 71 -1.44 13.44 -6.81
C HIS A 71 -2.16 12.28 -6.12
N LEU A 72 -1.39 11.32 -5.63
CA LEU A 72 -1.89 10.21 -4.82
C LEU A 72 -2.02 10.65 -3.36
N LYS A 73 -3.19 10.44 -2.78
CA LYS A 73 -3.45 10.61 -1.34
C LYS A 73 -3.98 9.31 -0.74
N ILE A 74 -3.45 8.99 0.43
CA ILE A 74 -3.95 7.90 1.26
C ILE A 74 -5.29 8.34 1.86
N ALA A 75 -6.31 7.48 1.77
CA ALA A 75 -7.66 7.80 2.21
C ALA A 75 -8.28 6.67 3.04
N ASP A 76 -9.41 6.99 3.66
CA ASP A 76 -10.19 6.12 4.52
C ASP A 76 -9.46 5.66 5.79
N PHE A 77 -9.40 6.61 6.73
CA PHE A 77 -8.91 6.39 8.08
C PHE A 77 -10.00 5.79 9.01
N GLY A 78 -11.14 5.32 8.49
CA GLY A 78 -12.20 4.69 9.29
C GLY A 78 -11.70 3.41 9.98
N LEU A 79 -10.73 2.76 9.34
CA LEU A 79 -9.94 1.69 9.89
C LEU A 79 -8.51 2.14 10.22
N ALA A 80 -8.21 3.40 10.51
CA ALA A 80 -6.90 3.75 11.06
C ALA A 80 -6.88 3.55 12.59
N ARG A 81 -5.70 3.28 13.16
CA ARG A 81 -5.49 3.19 14.61
C ARG A 81 -4.19 3.87 14.99
N LEU A 82 -4.21 4.54 16.15
CA LEU A 82 -2.98 4.86 16.85
C LEU A 82 -2.40 3.55 17.37
N PHE A 83 -1.20 3.22 16.90
CA PHE A 83 -0.42 2.15 17.49
C PHE A 83 0.17 2.68 18.81
N SER A 84 0.17 1.82 19.83
CA SER A 84 0.72 2.14 21.14
C SER A 84 1.45 0.90 21.64
N ASP A 85 2.66 1.09 22.16
CA ASP A 85 3.48 0.03 22.75
C ASP A 85 2.91 -0.56 24.05
N LEU A 86 1.74 -0.09 24.50
CA LEU A 86 1.04 -0.67 25.64
C LEU A 86 0.56 -2.09 25.29
N GLU A 87 1.24 -3.08 25.89
CA GLU A 87 1.32 -4.49 25.48
C GLU A 87 0.00 -5.30 25.39
N ASP A 88 -1.15 -4.72 25.75
CA ASP A 88 -2.42 -5.45 25.91
C ASP A 88 -3.52 -5.13 24.89
N ARG A 89 -3.23 -4.32 23.85
CA ARG A 89 -4.25 -4.01 22.85
C ARG A 89 -4.36 -5.09 21.78
N LEU A 90 -5.47 -5.85 21.81
CA LEU A 90 -5.84 -6.78 20.75
C LEU A 90 -6.55 -6.03 19.60
N TYR A 91 -6.20 -6.38 18.37
CA TYR A 91 -6.78 -5.81 17.17
C TYR A 91 -7.54 -6.85 16.33
N SER A 92 -8.48 -6.38 15.50
CA SER A 92 -9.16 -7.22 14.50
C SER A 92 -8.21 -7.59 13.36
N HIS A 93 -8.24 -8.86 12.94
CA HIS A 93 -7.40 -9.39 11.85
C HIS A 93 -8.06 -9.30 10.46
N GLN A 94 -9.39 -9.24 10.40
CA GLN A 94 -10.17 -9.03 9.17
C GLN A 94 -10.21 -7.54 8.79
N VAL A 95 -9.05 -7.00 8.44
CA VAL A 95 -8.85 -5.61 8.05
C VAL A 95 -8.19 -5.54 6.67
N ALA A 96 -8.39 -4.40 6.00
CA ALA A 96 -7.99 -4.14 4.61
C ALA A 96 -8.64 -5.07 3.57
N THR A 97 -8.60 -4.65 2.32
CA THR A 97 -8.94 -5.49 1.16
C THR A 97 -8.05 -6.73 1.17
N ARG A 98 -8.64 -7.91 1.03
CA ARG A 98 -7.97 -9.20 1.25
C ARG A 98 -6.64 -9.35 0.50
N TRP A 99 -6.59 -8.90 -0.75
CA TRP A 99 -5.39 -8.98 -1.59
C TRP A 99 -4.17 -8.25 -1.01
N TYR A 100 -4.38 -7.28 -0.12
CA TYR A 100 -3.33 -6.48 0.52
C TYR A 100 -2.90 -6.99 1.89
N ARG A 101 -3.68 -7.91 2.47
CA ARG A 101 -3.50 -8.39 3.85
C ARG A 101 -2.13 -9.06 4.04
N ALA A 102 -1.48 -8.79 5.16
CA ALA A 102 -0.19 -9.36 5.52
C ALA A 102 -0.34 -10.83 6.00
N PRO A 103 0.68 -11.69 5.84
CA PRO A 103 0.59 -13.11 6.19
C PRO A 103 0.24 -13.35 7.66
N GLU A 104 0.75 -12.55 8.59
CA GLU A 104 0.43 -12.63 10.02
C GLU A 104 -1.07 -12.44 10.28
N LEU A 105 -1.73 -11.54 9.54
CA LEU A 105 -3.16 -11.29 9.66
C LEU A 105 -3.98 -12.44 9.06
N LEU A 106 -3.47 -13.10 8.02
CA LEU A 106 -4.10 -14.30 7.43
C LEU A 106 -4.02 -15.52 8.35
N TYR A 107 -2.99 -15.58 9.19
CA TYR A 107 -2.88 -16.55 10.29
C TYR A 107 -3.57 -16.09 11.60
N GLY A 108 -4.38 -15.03 11.53
CA GLY A 108 -5.24 -14.61 12.63
C GLY A 108 -4.56 -13.75 13.71
N ALA A 109 -3.37 -13.20 13.46
CA ALA A 109 -2.65 -12.37 14.43
C ALA A 109 -3.54 -11.26 15.00
N ARG A 110 -3.57 -11.18 16.33
CA ARG A 110 -4.30 -10.13 17.08
C ARG A 110 -3.39 -9.04 17.62
N LYS A 111 -2.08 -9.30 17.65
CA LYS A 111 -1.03 -8.33 17.94
C LYS A 111 -0.21 -8.18 16.66
N TYR A 112 -0.17 -6.97 16.12
CA TYR A 112 0.54 -6.64 14.90
C TYR A 112 0.97 -5.17 14.95
N ASP A 113 1.95 -4.82 14.13
CA ASP A 113 2.60 -3.52 14.07
C ASP A 113 2.40 -2.85 12.70
N GLU A 114 3.05 -1.72 12.49
CA GLU A 114 3.02 -0.93 11.25
C GLU A 114 3.50 -1.71 10.01
N GLY A 115 4.16 -2.86 10.20
CA GLY A 115 4.62 -3.70 9.10
C GLY A 115 3.48 -4.30 8.28
N VAL A 116 2.25 -4.33 8.79
CA VAL A 116 1.06 -4.70 7.98
C VAL A 116 0.84 -3.72 6.83
N ASP A 117 1.14 -2.42 7.02
CA ASP A 117 1.05 -1.40 5.98
C ASP A 117 2.19 -1.56 4.97
N LEU A 118 3.39 -1.92 5.47
CA LEU A 118 4.58 -2.14 4.63
C LEU A 118 4.41 -3.32 3.68
N CYS A 119 3.70 -4.38 4.11
CA CYS A 119 3.40 -5.54 3.28
C CYS A 119 2.45 -5.20 2.11
N ALA A 120 1.65 -4.14 2.22
CA ALA A 120 0.73 -3.73 1.16
C ALA A 120 1.41 -2.95 0.02
N LEU A 121 2.53 -2.26 0.30
CA LEU A 121 3.31 -1.51 -0.68
C LEU A 121 3.73 -2.32 -1.92
N PRO A 122 4.36 -3.51 -1.79
CA PRO A 122 4.75 -4.32 -2.95
C PRO A 122 3.55 -4.80 -3.77
N LYS A 123 2.41 -5.01 -3.13
CA LYS A 123 1.16 -5.44 -3.78
C LYS A 123 0.55 -4.30 -4.58
N ALA A 124 0.60 -3.07 -4.06
CA ALA A 124 0.23 -1.86 -4.79
C ALA A 124 1.16 -1.61 -5.99
N GLN A 125 2.48 -1.77 -5.81
CA GLN A 125 3.44 -1.66 -6.91
C GLN A 125 3.14 -2.66 -8.02
N GLN A 126 2.88 -3.92 -7.68
CA GLN A 126 2.52 -4.94 -8.65
C GLN A 126 1.25 -4.59 -9.41
N GLN A 127 0.22 -4.14 -8.70
CA GLN A 127 -1.05 -3.77 -9.32
C GLN A 127 -0.86 -2.61 -10.32
N LEU A 128 0.01 -1.66 -10.00
CA LEU A 128 0.35 -0.54 -10.88
C LEU A 128 1.12 -0.96 -12.13
N LEU A 129 1.98 -1.97 -12.02
CA LEU A 129 2.79 -2.48 -13.13
C LEU A 129 1.96 -3.33 -14.09
N ASN A 130 1.18 -4.27 -13.54
CA ASN A 130 0.60 -5.37 -14.31
C ASN A 130 -0.94 -5.35 -14.36
N ALA A 131 -1.56 -4.30 -13.86
CA ALA A 131 -3.02 -4.14 -13.76
C ALA A 131 -3.75 -5.31 -13.07
N SER A 132 -3.01 -6.12 -12.32
CA SER A 132 -3.47 -7.36 -11.69
C SER A 132 -2.92 -7.46 -10.27
N PRO A 133 -3.71 -8.00 -9.33
CA PRO A 133 -3.24 -8.18 -7.95
C PRO A 133 -2.11 -9.21 -7.88
N LEU A 134 -1.12 -8.97 -7.02
CA LEU A 134 -0.02 -9.92 -6.78
C LEU A 134 -0.54 -11.26 -6.21
N PHE A 135 -1.57 -11.19 -5.37
CA PHE A 135 -2.13 -12.33 -4.66
C PHE A 135 -3.67 -12.29 -4.75
N PRO A 136 -4.28 -12.88 -5.79
CA PRO A 136 -5.73 -12.89 -6.00
C PRO A 136 -6.40 -14.05 -5.24
N GLY A 137 -6.47 -13.99 -3.91
CA GLY A 137 -7.23 -14.97 -3.13
C GLY A 137 -8.71 -14.62 -3.01
N GLU A 138 -9.61 -15.58 -3.24
CA GLU A 138 -11.06 -15.37 -3.11
C GLU A 138 -11.54 -15.44 -1.65
N ASN A 139 -10.79 -16.15 -0.81
CA ASN A 139 -11.00 -16.24 0.64
C ASN A 139 -9.65 -16.22 1.37
N ASP A 140 -9.67 -16.14 2.71
CA ASP A 140 -8.45 -15.94 3.50
C ASP A 140 -7.47 -17.13 3.39
N ILE A 141 -7.99 -18.35 3.21
CA ILE A 141 -7.17 -19.57 3.01
C ILE A 141 -6.51 -19.54 1.63
N GLU A 142 -7.26 -19.21 0.58
CA GLU A 142 -6.73 -19.05 -0.78
C GLU A 142 -5.75 -17.89 -0.89
N GLN A 143 -6.00 -16.79 -0.19
CA GLN A 143 -5.07 -15.66 -0.11
C GLN A 143 -3.74 -16.11 0.48
N LEU A 144 -3.79 -16.86 1.59
CA LEU A 144 -2.61 -17.42 2.21
C LEU A 144 -1.90 -18.39 1.25
N CYS A 145 -2.63 -19.28 0.58
CA CYS A 145 -2.09 -20.17 -0.45
C CYS A 145 -1.35 -19.41 -1.55
N CYS A 146 -1.91 -18.30 -2.05
CA CYS A 146 -1.26 -17.45 -3.06
C CYS A 146 0.06 -16.86 -2.54
N VAL A 147 0.09 -16.39 -1.30
CA VAL A 147 1.30 -15.85 -0.67
C VAL A 147 2.35 -16.94 -0.53
N LEU A 148 2.00 -18.10 0.02
CA LEU A 148 2.93 -19.22 0.21
C LEU A 148 3.49 -19.73 -1.13
N ARG A 149 2.67 -19.81 -2.17
CA ARG A 149 3.11 -20.25 -3.51
C ARG A 149 4.23 -19.38 -4.08
N VAL A 150 4.24 -18.08 -3.77
CA VAL A 150 5.25 -17.13 -4.24
C VAL A 150 6.43 -17.06 -3.28
N LEU A 151 6.17 -16.84 -1.99
CA LEU A 151 7.23 -16.63 -0.99
C LEU A 151 7.83 -17.92 -0.42
N GLY A 152 7.30 -19.08 -0.82
CA GLY A 152 7.66 -20.37 -0.25
C GLY A 152 6.90 -20.65 1.04
N THR A 153 6.91 -21.91 1.48
CA THR A 153 6.37 -22.24 2.80
C THR A 153 7.35 -21.79 3.89
N PRO A 154 6.95 -20.94 4.86
CA PRO A 154 7.83 -20.49 5.92
C PRO A 154 8.19 -21.64 6.87
N THR A 155 9.42 -21.63 7.36
CA THR A 155 9.91 -22.53 8.40
C THR A 155 10.07 -21.74 9.70
N GLN A 156 10.30 -22.45 10.82
CA GLN A 156 10.60 -21.78 12.09
C GLN A 156 11.91 -20.98 12.03
N ASP A 157 12.81 -21.29 11.10
CA ASP A 157 14.02 -20.51 10.88
C ASP A 157 13.74 -19.20 10.12
N SER A 158 12.88 -19.25 9.09
CA SER A 158 12.57 -18.07 8.28
C SER A 158 11.50 -17.16 8.91
N TRP A 159 10.63 -17.73 9.76
CA TRP A 159 9.64 -16.99 10.52
C TRP A 159 9.43 -17.59 11.92
N PRO A 160 10.32 -17.29 12.88
CA PRO A 160 10.27 -17.87 14.23
C PRO A 160 8.95 -17.67 14.97
N GLU A 161 8.28 -16.53 14.76
CA GLU A 161 7.03 -16.19 15.43
C GLU A 161 5.80 -16.92 14.89
N ILE A 162 5.93 -17.66 13.77
CA ILE A 162 4.80 -18.31 13.09
C ILE A 162 4.07 -19.32 13.99
N VAL A 163 4.82 -20.04 14.82
CA VAL A 163 4.29 -21.07 15.73
C VAL A 163 3.35 -20.50 16.81
N GLY A 164 3.48 -19.19 17.09
CA GLY A 164 2.63 -18.47 18.04
C GLY A 164 1.35 -17.91 17.42
N LEU A 165 1.14 -18.05 16.10
CA LEU A 165 -0.01 -17.47 15.43
C LEU A 165 -1.27 -18.33 15.62
N PRO A 166 -2.45 -17.72 15.84
CA PRO A 166 -3.67 -18.44 16.22
C PRO A 166 -4.10 -19.56 15.26
N ASP A 167 -3.86 -19.40 13.96
CA ASP A 167 -4.37 -20.32 12.95
C ASP A 167 -3.27 -21.17 12.28
N TYR A 168 -2.00 -21.04 12.71
CA TYR A 168 -0.87 -21.79 12.11
C TYR A 168 -1.07 -23.31 12.15
N ASN A 169 -1.47 -23.86 13.30
CA ASN A 169 -1.69 -25.31 13.46
C ASN A 169 -3.08 -25.79 12.98
N LYS A 170 -3.91 -24.89 12.43
CA LYS A 170 -5.26 -25.23 11.97
C LYS A 170 -5.34 -25.40 10.46
N ILE A 171 -4.35 -24.86 9.73
CA ILE A 171 -4.34 -24.83 8.27
C ILE A 171 -3.02 -25.42 7.79
N THR A 172 -3.09 -26.49 7.02
CA THR A 172 -1.90 -27.14 6.45
C THR A 172 -1.88 -26.95 4.94
N PHE A 173 -0.75 -26.47 4.42
CA PHE A 173 -0.48 -26.38 2.99
C PHE A 173 0.62 -27.36 2.60
N LYS A 174 0.65 -27.74 1.33
CA LYS A 174 1.78 -28.49 0.79
C LYS A 174 3.01 -27.59 0.76
N GLU A 175 4.13 -28.10 1.27
CA GLU A 175 5.40 -27.39 1.23
C GLU A 175 5.80 -27.05 -0.22
N ASN A 176 6.27 -25.82 -0.41
CA ASN A 176 6.75 -25.34 -1.69
C ASN A 176 7.96 -24.40 -1.51
N PRO A 177 8.93 -24.45 -2.44
CA PRO A 177 10.03 -23.49 -2.44
C PRO A 177 9.52 -22.09 -2.83
N ALA A 178 10.28 -21.07 -2.46
CA ALA A 178 10.06 -19.71 -2.92
C ALA A 178 10.37 -19.58 -4.41
N ILE A 179 9.58 -18.78 -5.11
CA ILE A 179 9.82 -18.42 -6.51
C ILE A 179 10.57 -17.08 -6.51
N PRO A 180 11.67 -16.93 -7.28
CA PRO A 180 12.33 -15.65 -7.45
C PRO A 180 11.34 -14.58 -7.92
N LEU A 181 11.33 -13.41 -7.27
CA LEU A 181 10.36 -12.37 -7.61
C LEU A 181 10.54 -11.86 -9.05
N GLU A 182 11.75 -11.96 -9.61
CA GLU A 182 12.07 -11.67 -11.00
C GLU A 182 11.24 -12.52 -11.97
N GLU A 183 10.88 -13.75 -11.60
CA GLU A 183 10.01 -14.62 -12.42
C GLU A 183 8.54 -14.20 -12.31
N ILE A 184 8.14 -13.62 -11.18
CA ILE A 184 6.78 -13.11 -10.95
C ILE A 184 6.58 -11.76 -11.63
N VAL A 185 7.64 -10.96 -11.74
CA VAL A 185 7.62 -9.60 -12.28
C VAL A 185 8.72 -9.36 -13.32
N PRO A 186 8.71 -10.09 -14.46
CA PRO A 186 9.82 -10.10 -15.42
C PRO A 186 10.14 -8.74 -16.04
N ASP A 187 9.13 -7.89 -16.24
CA ASP A 187 9.28 -6.57 -16.88
C ASP A 187 9.69 -5.45 -15.89
N THR A 188 10.09 -5.82 -14.67
CA THR A 188 10.36 -4.86 -13.58
C THR A 188 11.85 -4.58 -13.44
N SER A 189 12.20 -3.30 -13.24
CA SER A 189 13.60 -2.91 -13.03
C SER A 189 14.20 -3.58 -11.77
N PRO A 190 15.51 -3.88 -11.74
CA PRO A 190 16.15 -4.51 -10.58
C PRO A 190 15.95 -3.76 -9.26
N GLN A 191 15.89 -2.42 -9.30
CA GLN A 191 15.64 -1.59 -8.12
C GLN A 191 14.22 -1.76 -7.57
N ALA A 192 13.25 -1.97 -8.46
CA ALA A 192 11.87 -2.21 -8.08
C ALA A 192 11.67 -3.63 -7.53
N VAL A 193 12.40 -4.62 -8.05
CA VAL A 193 12.42 -6.00 -7.49
C VAL A 193 13.10 -6.02 -6.11
N ASP A 194 14.23 -5.33 -5.95
CA ASP A 194 14.89 -5.14 -4.64
C ASP A 194 13.93 -4.52 -3.61
N LEU A 195 13.10 -3.57 -4.04
CA LEU A 195 12.07 -2.99 -3.18
C LEU A 195 11.00 -4.01 -2.77
N LEU A 196 10.55 -4.88 -3.69
CA LEU A 196 9.61 -5.96 -3.39
C LEU A 196 10.22 -6.93 -2.35
N ASN A 197 11.46 -7.37 -2.56
CA ASN A 197 12.18 -8.29 -1.66
C ASN A 197 12.31 -7.72 -0.23
N LYS A 198 12.46 -6.41 -0.08
CA LYS A 198 12.56 -5.73 1.23
C LYS A 198 11.24 -5.63 2.00
N PHE A 199 10.10 -5.71 1.31
CA PHE A 199 8.77 -5.59 1.92
C PHE A 199 8.02 -6.93 2.01
N LEU A 200 8.24 -7.86 1.08
CA LEU A 200 7.64 -9.19 1.03
C LEU A 200 8.43 -10.19 1.87
N VAL A 201 8.60 -9.87 3.15
CA VAL A 201 9.25 -10.74 4.14
C VAL A 201 8.22 -11.16 5.18
N TYR A 202 8.31 -12.41 5.64
CA TYR A 202 7.38 -12.99 6.62
C TYR A 202 7.41 -12.26 7.96
N PRO A 203 8.53 -12.24 8.72
CA PRO A 203 8.63 -11.45 9.93
C PRO A 203 8.36 -9.96 9.70
N SER A 204 7.29 -9.44 10.30
CA SER A 204 6.89 -8.03 10.16
C SER A 204 8.03 -7.07 10.53
N LYS A 205 8.76 -7.37 11.61
CA LYS A 205 9.88 -6.57 12.12
C LYS A 205 11.10 -6.52 11.20
N GLN A 206 11.22 -7.45 10.25
CA GLN A 206 12.32 -7.47 9.29
C GLN A 206 11.99 -6.70 8.01
N ARG A 207 10.73 -6.28 7.81
CA ARG A 207 10.34 -5.46 6.65
C ARG A 207 11.02 -4.09 6.73
N CYS A 208 11.54 -3.61 5.61
CA CYS A 208 12.16 -2.29 5.55
C CYS A 208 11.12 -1.19 5.80
N SER A 209 11.37 -0.25 6.71
CA SER A 209 10.44 0.88 6.95
C SER A 209 10.24 1.74 5.70
N ALA A 210 9.05 2.34 5.54
CA ALA A 210 8.75 3.25 4.42
C ALA A 210 9.75 4.42 4.32
N ARG A 211 10.17 4.98 5.47
CA ARG A 211 11.17 6.07 5.54
C ARG A 211 12.52 5.64 4.94
N LYS A 212 13.04 4.48 5.35
CA LYS A 212 14.30 3.92 4.78
C LYS A 212 14.15 3.56 3.32
N SER A 213 12.98 3.17 2.85
CA SER A 213 12.77 2.81 1.44
C SER A 213 12.62 4.02 0.51
N CYS A 214 12.27 5.21 1.03
CA CYS A 214 12.05 6.41 0.24
C CYS A 214 13.38 7.18 0.01
N PRO A 215 13.92 7.28 -1.23
CA PRO A 215 15.20 7.94 -1.48
C PRO A 215 15.24 9.40 -1.00
N SER A 216 14.15 10.15 -1.18
CA SER A 216 14.07 11.54 -0.74
C SER A 216 14.06 11.72 0.78
N LEU A 217 13.75 10.67 1.56
CA LEU A 217 13.71 10.71 3.02
C LEU A 217 14.96 10.08 3.68
N ARG A 218 15.87 9.48 2.89
CA ARG A 218 17.13 8.90 3.38
C ARG A 218 18.15 9.96 3.81
N GLY A 219 18.00 11.20 3.35
CA GLY A 219 18.97 12.30 3.55
C GLY A 219 18.83 13.10 4.86
N GLY A 220 17.90 12.74 5.75
CA GLY A 220 17.83 13.31 7.12
C GLY A 220 17.44 14.79 7.24
N VAL A 221 17.16 15.49 6.14
CA VAL A 221 16.65 16.86 6.17
C VAL A 221 15.21 16.82 5.69
N ASP A 222 14.27 17.08 6.60
CA ASP A 222 12.92 17.43 6.18
C ASP A 222 13.03 18.69 5.31
N PRO A 223 12.52 18.68 4.06
CA PRO A 223 12.57 19.88 3.25
C PRO A 223 11.79 20.98 3.98
N PRO A 224 12.35 22.20 4.13
CA PRO A 224 11.57 23.33 4.58
C PRO A 224 10.38 23.50 3.61
N PRO A 225 9.23 24.01 4.07
CA PRO A 225 8.09 24.26 3.21
C PRO A 225 8.55 25.10 2.02
N ALA A 226 8.39 24.57 0.81
CA ALA A 226 9.01 25.13 -0.39
C ALA A 226 8.55 26.59 -0.61
N ALA A 227 9.50 27.52 -0.57
CA ALA A 227 9.33 28.86 -1.10
C ALA A 227 9.33 28.78 -2.63
N ALA A 228 8.36 29.43 -3.26
CA ALA A 228 8.17 29.42 -4.71
C ALA A 228 9.36 30.04 -5.44
N GLY A 229 10.09 29.25 -6.24
CA GLY A 229 10.95 29.78 -7.30
C GLY A 229 12.23 29.00 -7.60
N SER A 230 12.33 28.57 -8.87
CA SER A 230 13.53 28.22 -9.66
C SER A 230 14.35 26.96 -9.33
N ALA A 231 14.11 25.88 -10.07
CA ALA A 231 15.07 25.15 -10.92
C ALA A 231 14.37 23.94 -11.59
N PRO A 232 14.84 23.44 -12.75
CA PRO A 232 14.22 22.33 -13.46
C PRO A 232 14.73 21.00 -12.88
N ASP A 233 13.98 20.43 -11.95
CA ASP A 233 14.21 19.06 -11.48
C ASP A 233 12.91 18.51 -10.91
N PHE A 234 12.67 17.22 -11.15
CA PHE A 234 11.43 16.50 -10.87
C PHE A 234 10.80 16.86 -9.51
N SER A 235 9.70 17.63 -9.53
CA SER A 235 8.94 18.03 -8.34
C SER A 235 7.71 17.15 -8.15
N VAL A 236 7.57 16.60 -6.94
CA VAL A 236 6.37 15.85 -6.52
C VAL A 236 5.14 16.74 -6.30
N ASP A 237 5.31 18.07 -6.34
CA ASP A 237 4.25 19.07 -6.18
C ASP A 237 3.78 19.64 -7.53
N LEU A 238 4.41 19.24 -8.63
CA LEU A 238 3.94 19.56 -9.98
C LEU A 238 3.02 18.44 -10.47
N PRO A 239 1.87 18.78 -11.08
CA PRO A 239 1.05 17.78 -11.76
C PRO A 239 1.94 16.97 -12.69
N LEU A 240 1.73 15.65 -12.77
CA LEU A 240 2.28 14.87 -13.88
C LEU A 240 1.75 15.55 -15.15
N GLN A 241 2.59 16.34 -15.84
CA GLN A 241 2.16 17.15 -16.99
C GLN A 241 1.66 16.28 -18.16
N ASN A 242 1.81 14.95 -18.03
CA ASN A 242 1.20 13.91 -18.84
C ASN A 242 0.38 12.96 -17.95
N SER A 243 -0.60 13.50 -17.22
CA SER A 243 -1.58 12.71 -16.47
C SER A 243 -2.25 11.74 -17.43
N VAL A 244 -2.28 10.46 -17.06
CA VAL A 244 -2.85 9.35 -17.86
C VAL A 244 -4.34 9.53 -18.12
N VAL A 245 -4.98 10.45 -17.40
CA VAL A 245 -6.39 10.72 -17.58
C VAL A 245 -6.54 11.80 -18.66
N ASP A 246 -6.82 11.38 -19.89
CA ASP A 246 -7.35 12.28 -20.91
C ASP A 246 -8.56 13.02 -20.31
N PRO A 247 -8.52 14.36 -20.19
CA PRO A 247 -9.64 15.13 -19.68
C PRO A 247 -10.97 14.81 -20.41
N ALA A 248 -10.92 14.38 -21.67
CA ALA A 248 -12.08 13.98 -22.45
C ALA A 248 -12.71 12.65 -21.98
N LEU A 249 -11.94 11.73 -21.39
CA LEU A 249 -12.46 10.47 -20.83
C LEU A 249 -13.25 10.68 -19.53
N LEU A 250 -13.20 11.87 -18.92
CA LEU A 250 -13.91 12.23 -17.68
C LEU A 250 -15.18 13.06 -17.92
N GLN A 251 -15.39 13.59 -19.12
CA GLN A 251 -16.51 14.50 -19.41
C GLN A 251 -17.86 13.79 -19.57
N GLY A 252 -17.89 12.45 -19.62
CA GLY A 252 -19.12 11.66 -19.84
C GLY A 252 -20.12 11.63 -18.68
N HIS A 253 -19.76 12.09 -17.48
CA HIS A 253 -20.62 11.97 -16.29
C HIS A 253 -20.91 13.30 -15.57
N ALA A 254 -20.63 14.45 -16.19
CA ALA A 254 -21.01 15.76 -15.64
C ALA A 254 -22.49 16.14 -15.87
N SER A 255 -23.28 15.27 -16.51
CA SER A 255 -24.66 15.59 -16.92
C SER A 255 -25.76 14.93 -16.07
N CYS A 256 -25.41 14.25 -14.98
CA CYS A 256 -26.38 13.65 -14.05
C CYS A 256 -26.04 13.96 -12.60
N LEU A 257 -26.15 15.25 -12.23
CA LEU A 257 -26.51 15.71 -10.89
C LEU A 257 -27.50 16.87 -11.04
#